data_AF-A0A433ULL8-F1
#
_entry.id   AF-A0A433ULL8-F1
#
_cell.length_a   1.000
_cell.length_b   1.000
_cell.length_c   1.000
_cell.angle_alpha   90.00
_cell.angle_beta   90.00
_cell.angle_gamma   90.00
#
_symmetry.space_group_name_H-M   'P 1'
#
loop_
_entity.id
_entity.type
_entity.pdbx_description
1 polymer ?
#
loop_
_entity_poly.entity_id
_entity_poly.type
_entity_poly.pdbx_seq_one_letter_code
_entity_poly.pdbx_strand_id
1 'polypeptide(L)'
;MSYFFKVYLNSLAEDRKTNVSDKMKQLTPDDQRLNLLFIYAGGDDLFISGGWNEIVEFAFDIYQSFRTYTGNNEYITLSGGISIDDIKFPLYQAAKTSGEAEDAAKGNGRDSLGLFGQVFKWNEWLGIETINSLDIDVKKYLDSEAKPNLFGIFPFVERLEQQDIGVNYSRNFVRNLLITAQIQEQALEKFKENKKSVEALGTRYYLHLPKIAYTLARLPQYVLKDNDFRTSLKNPYNAPYFRAIATWIELLNRR
;
A
#
# COMPACT_ATOMS: atom_id res chain seq x y z
N MET A 1 -17.55 18.90 -6.18
CA MET A 1 -16.28 18.90 -5.42
C MET A 1 -16.50 19.29 -3.97
N SER A 2 -16.82 20.54 -3.62
CA SER A 2 -16.98 20.95 -2.21
C SER A 2 -17.98 20.12 -1.39
N TYR A 3 -19.06 19.62 -2.00
CA TYR A 3 -20.03 18.76 -1.30
C TYR A 3 -19.48 17.38 -0.96
N PHE A 4 -18.57 16.84 -1.76
CA PHE A 4 -17.90 15.58 -1.43
C PHE A 4 -17.12 15.75 -0.13
N PHE A 5 -16.23 16.74 -0.09
CA PHE A 5 -15.36 16.97 1.08
C PHE A 5 -16.11 17.45 2.32
N LYS A 6 -17.07 18.38 2.18
CA LYS A 6 -17.75 18.98 3.35
C LYS A 6 -18.90 18.15 3.92
N VAL A 7 -19.56 17.34 3.11
CA VAL A 7 -20.80 16.65 3.50
C VAL A 7 -20.63 15.15 3.40
N TYR A 8 -20.29 14.65 2.21
CA TYR A 8 -20.24 13.21 1.96
C TYR A 8 -19.18 12.51 2.82
N LEU A 9 -18.01 13.13 3.04
CA LEU A 9 -16.97 12.54 3.90
C LEU A 9 -17.41 12.32 5.35
N ASN A 10 -18.24 13.19 5.90
CA ASN A 10 -18.76 12.99 7.26
C ASN A 10 -19.68 11.77 7.31
N SER A 11 -20.57 11.63 6.32
CA SER A 11 -21.43 10.45 6.17
C SER A 11 -20.62 9.17 5.99
N LEU A 12 -19.58 9.20 5.15
CA LEU A 12 -18.70 8.06 4.90
C LEU A 12 -17.89 7.66 6.14
N ALA A 13 -17.55 8.61 7.00
CA ALA A 13 -16.85 8.34 8.26
C ALA A 13 -17.80 7.76 9.34
N GLU A 14 -19.05 8.21 9.38
CA GLU A 14 -20.05 7.79 10.37
C GLU A 14 -20.65 6.41 10.06
N ASP A 15 -21.01 6.17 8.80
CA ASP A 15 -21.66 4.94 8.36
C ASP A 15 -21.03 4.44 7.06
N ARG A 16 -20.05 3.55 7.22
CA ARG A 16 -19.30 3.00 6.09
C ARG A 16 -20.19 2.09 5.24
N LYS A 17 -20.95 1.17 5.85
CA LYS A 17 -21.78 0.18 5.13
C LYS A 17 -22.81 0.80 4.20
N THR A 18 -23.45 1.89 4.59
CA THR A 18 -24.45 2.52 3.70
C THR A 18 -23.84 3.36 2.59
N ASN A 19 -22.60 3.82 2.77
CA ASN A 19 -21.92 4.71 1.83
C ASN A 19 -20.92 4.00 0.90
N VAL A 20 -20.47 2.80 1.26
CA VAL A 20 -19.52 1.99 0.50
C VAL A 20 -20.25 0.85 -0.23
N SER A 21 -19.96 0.70 -1.53
CA SER A 21 -20.47 -0.43 -2.32
C SER A 21 -19.71 -1.72 -2.02
N ASP A 22 -20.38 -2.87 -2.08
CA ASP A 22 -19.80 -4.22 -2.00
C ASP A 22 -18.63 -4.48 -2.97
N LYS A 23 -18.50 -3.66 -4.02
CA LYS A 23 -17.40 -3.76 -5.00
C LYS A 23 -16.10 -3.11 -4.52
N MET A 24 -16.15 -2.25 -3.52
CA MET A 24 -14.95 -1.61 -2.98
C MET A 24 -14.17 -2.60 -2.13
N LYS A 25 -12.83 -2.59 -2.26
CA LYS A 25 -11.99 -3.45 -1.43
C LYS A 25 -11.85 -2.87 -0.03
N GLN A 26 -11.98 -3.70 0.99
CA GLN A 26 -11.97 -3.34 2.40
C GLN A 26 -10.98 -4.24 3.16
N LEU A 27 -10.19 -3.67 4.10
CA LEU A 27 -9.29 -4.47 4.96
C LEU A 27 -10.07 -5.20 6.04
N THR A 28 -10.85 -4.41 6.78
CA THR A 28 -11.61 -4.87 7.93
C THR A 28 -13.09 -4.81 7.59
N PRO A 29 -13.88 -5.76 8.11
CA PRO A 29 -15.33 -5.71 8.03
C PRO A 29 -15.93 -4.71 9.05
N ASP A 30 -15.08 -4.11 9.90
CA ASP A 30 -15.51 -3.15 10.91
C ASP A 30 -16.06 -1.89 10.25
N ASP A 31 -17.20 -1.49 10.78
CA ASP A 31 -18.04 -0.44 10.22
C ASP A 31 -17.89 0.88 11.00
N GLN A 32 -17.57 0.77 12.29
CA GLN A 32 -17.44 1.92 13.17
C GLN A 32 -16.01 2.42 13.24
N ARG A 33 -15.84 3.71 12.95
CA ARG A 33 -14.59 4.45 13.11
C ARG A 33 -14.72 5.43 14.26
N LEU A 34 -14.18 5.05 15.42
CA LEU A 34 -14.33 5.86 16.64
C LEU A 34 -13.19 6.84 16.83
N ASN A 35 -12.11 6.73 16.05
CA ASN A 35 -10.85 7.43 16.26
C ASN A 35 -10.48 8.32 15.08
N LEU A 36 -11.45 8.92 14.38
CA LEU A 36 -11.22 9.93 13.35
C LEU A 36 -11.50 11.34 13.86
N LEU A 37 -10.56 12.26 13.64
CA LEU A 37 -10.68 13.68 13.91
C LEU A 37 -10.41 14.48 12.64
N PHE A 38 -11.47 15.05 12.07
CA PHE A 38 -11.36 16.00 10.96
C PHE A 38 -10.83 17.34 11.49
N ILE A 39 -9.64 17.73 11.03
CA ILE A 39 -9.05 19.04 11.35
C ILE A 39 -9.50 20.06 10.30
N TYR A 40 -9.52 19.66 9.03
CA TYR A 40 -10.01 20.46 7.92
C TYR A 40 -10.57 19.59 6.79
N ALA A 41 -11.68 20.00 6.20
CA ALA A 41 -12.24 19.41 4.98
C ALA A 41 -12.97 20.50 4.19
N GLY A 42 -12.38 20.96 3.08
CA GLY A 42 -12.92 22.10 2.36
C GLY A 42 -12.31 22.33 1.00
N GLY A 43 -13.18 22.66 0.03
CA GLY A 43 -12.78 22.76 -1.38
C GLY A 43 -12.46 21.37 -1.90
N ASP A 44 -11.19 21.13 -2.18
CA ASP A 44 -10.57 19.88 -2.59
C ASP A 44 -9.51 19.34 -1.60
N ASP A 45 -9.27 20.06 -0.50
CA ASP A 45 -8.26 19.70 0.50
C ASP A 45 -8.88 19.06 1.75
N LEU A 46 -8.13 18.11 2.33
CA LEU A 46 -8.55 17.29 3.47
C LEU A 46 -7.39 17.05 4.42
N PHE A 47 -7.59 17.28 5.72
CA PHE A 47 -6.65 16.93 6.78
C PHE A 47 -7.37 16.29 7.97
N ILE A 48 -7.02 15.03 8.24
CA ILE A 48 -7.63 14.18 9.25
C ILE A 48 -6.50 13.58 10.10
N SER A 49 -6.73 13.47 11.40
CA SER A 49 -5.87 12.75 12.34
C SER A 49 -6.65 11.64 13.03
N GLY A 50 -5.97 10.60 13.53
CA GLY A 50 -6.68 9.47 14.14
C GLY A 50 -5.82 8.25 14.41
N GLY A 51 -6.50 7.15 14.79
CA GLY A 51 -5.86 5.84 14.88
C GLY A 51 -5.32 5.41 13.52
N TRP A 52 -4.06 4.98 13.45
CA TRP A 52 -3.36 4.74 12.18
C TRP A 52 -4.11 3.79 11.25
N ASN A 53 -4.73 2.75 11.81
CA ASN A 53 -5.49 1.76 11.05
C ASN A 53 -6.76 2.36 10.45
N GLU A 54 -7.52 3.12 11.23
CA GLU A 54 -8.75 3.76 10.77
C GLU A 54 -8.46 4.82 9.71
N ILE A 55 -7.36 5.59 9.86
CA ILE A 55 -6.93 6.57 8.86
C ILE A 55 -6.54 5.91 7.53
N VAL A 56 -5.76 4.83 7.58
CA VAL A 56 -5.35 4.10 6.37
C VAL A 56 -6.57 3.50 5.68
N GLU A 57 -7.46 2.84 6.42
CA GLU A 57 -8.71 2.30 5.89
C GLU A 57 -9.60 3.39 5.29
N PHE A 58 -9.76 4.51 6.00
CA PHE A 58 -10.59 5.61 5.53
C PHE A 58 -10.02 6.26 4.27
N ALA A 59 -8.69 6.37 4.14
CA ALA A 59 -8.08 6.90 2.92
C ALA A 59 -8.43 6.06 1.67
N PHE A 60 -8.46 4.72 1.79
CA PHE A 60 -8.88 3.85 0.68
C PHE A 60 -10.37 3.97 0.37
N ASP A 61 -11.22 4.11 1.39
CA ASP A 61 -12.65 4.36 1.18
C ASP A 61 -12.89 5.72 0.52
N ILE A 62 -12.20 6.77 0.97
CA ILE A 62 -12.27 8.11 0.37
C ILE A 62 -11.87 8.03 -1.09
N TYR A 63 -10.75 7.39 -1.40
CA TYR A 63 -10.29 7.26 -2.78
C TYR A 63 -11.33 6.57 -3.67
N GLN A 64 -11.76 5.36 -3.29
CA GLN A 64 -12.70 4.58 -4.09
C GLN A 64 -14.06 5.27 -4.24
N SER A 65 -14.54 5.92 -3.18
CA SER A 65 -15.79 6.70 -3.22
C SER A 65 -15.63 7.95 -4.06
N PHE A 66 -14.47 8.62 -4.01
CA PHE A 66 -14.17 9.78 -4.84
C PHE A 66 -14.13 9.42 -6.32
N ARG A 67 -13.49 8.29 -6.68
CA ARG A 67 -13.50 7.78 -8.06
C ARG A 67 -14.93 7.53 -8.54
N THR A 68 -15.78 6.96 -7.69
CA THR A 68 -17.19 6.74 -8.01
C THR A 68 -17.94 8.07 -8.18
N TYR A 69 -17.74 9.02 -7.26
CA TYR A 69 -18.36 10.34 -7.28
C TYR A 69 -18.00 11.15 -8.54
N THR A 70 -16.77 11.03 -9.04
CA THR A 70 -16.32 11.70 -10.27
C THR A 70 -16.61 10.92 -11.55
N GLY A 71 -17.32 9.78 -11.47
CA GLY A 71 -17.64 8.95 -12.62
C GLY A 71 -16.41 8.27 -13.23
N ASN A 72 -15.40 7.95 -12.41
CA ASN A 72 -14.11 7.37 -12.79
C ASN A 72 -13.27 8.21 -13.77
N ASN A 73 -13.52 9.52 -13.85
CA ASN A 73 -12.79 10.41 -14.73
C ASN A 73 -11.26 10.38 -14.46
N GLU A 74 -10.47 10.02 -15.49
CA GLU A 74 -9.01 9.89 -15.40
C GLU A 74 -8.28 11.21 -15.12
N TYR A 75 -8.91 12.35 -15.42
CA TYR A 75 -8.35 13.68 -15.20
C TYR A 75 -8.70 14.26 -13.82
N ILE A 76 -9.64 13.65 -13.09
CA ILE A 76 -10.06 14.10 -11.75
C ILE A 76 -9.77 12.98 -10.75
N THR A 77 -8.57 13.04 -10.18
CA THR A 77 -8.03 12.03 -9.27
C THR A 77 -7.62 12.64 -7.94
N LEU A 78 -7.39 11.79 -6.94
CA LEU A 78 -6.96 12.19 -5.61
C LEU A 78 -5.49 11.77 -5.42
N SER A 79 -4.68 12.63 -4.81
CA SER A 79 -3.38 12.24 -4.26
C SER A 79 -3.42 12.46 -2.76
N GLY A 80 -2.78 11.58 -2.00
CA GLY A 80 -2.80 11.64 -0.53
C GLY A 80 -1.44 11.29 0.07
N GLY A 81 -1.22 11.75 1.29
CA GLY A 81 -0.05 11.42 2.10
C GLY A 81 -0.46 11.09 3.52
N ILE A 82 0.06 9.98 4.06
CA ILE A 82 -0.19 9.55 5.43
C ILE A 82 1.17 9.38 6.13
N SER A 83 1.36 10.14 7.20
CA SER A 83 2.41 9.90 8.19
C SER A 83 1.84 9.13 9.39
N ILE A 84 2.69 8.30 10.00
CA ILE A 84 2.34 7.59 11.23
C ILE A 84 3.44 7.92 12.23
N ASP A 85 3.05 8.63 13.28
CA ASP A 85 3.94 9.19 14.27
C ASP A 85 3.53 8.74 15.69
N ASP A 86 4.44 8.91 16.66
CA ASP A 86 4.16 8.63 18.07
C ASP A 86 3.09 9.59 18.63
N ILE A 87 2.33 9.17 19.64
CA ILE A 87 1.29 9.98 20.28
C ILE A 87 1.81 11.32 20.84
N LYS A 88 3.10 11.39 21.21
CA LYS A 88 3.74 12.62 21.71
C LYS A 88 4.35 13.48 20.60
N PHE A 89 4.27 13.04 19.34
CA PHE A 89 4.82 13.76 18.21
C PHE A 89 4.01 15.04 17.95
N PRO A 90 4.64 16.22 17.84
CA PRO A 90 3.90 17.46 17.68
C PRO A 90 3.06 17.49 16.41
N LEU A 91 1.78 17.87 16.54
CA LEU A 91 0.82 17.87 15.42
C LEU A 91 1.29 18.68 14.21
N TYR A 92 1.96 19.82 14.42
CA TYR A 92 2.48 20.62 13.30
C TYR A 92 3.61 19.90 12.53
N GLN A 93 4.40 19.07 13.20
CA GLN A 93 5.41 18.24 12.54
C GLN A 93 4.74 17.08 11.81
N ALA A 94 3.72 16.45 12.42
CA ALA A 94 2.92 15.41 11.77
C ALA A 94 2.25 15.93 10.48
N ALA A 95 1.69 17.14 10.53
CA ALA A 95 1.11 17.80 9.36
C ALA A 95 2.15 18.07 8.26
N LYS A 96 3.38 18.44 8.66
CA LYS A 96 4.49 18.61 7.71
C LYS A 96 4.89 17.29 7.06
N THR A 97 5.06 16.22 7.84
CA THR A 97 5.46 14.91 7.32
C THR A 97 4.39 14.29 6.44
N SER A 98 3.10 14.43 6.77
CA SER A 98 2.00 14.01 5.90
C SER A 98 1.97 14.82 4.60
N GLY A 99 2.21 16.13 4.67
CA GLY A 99 2.31 17.00 3.50
C GLY A 99 3.48 16.62 2.58
N GLU A 100 4.65 16.30 3.14
CA GLU A 100 5.80 15.79 2.37
C GLU A 100 5.48 14.46 1.66
N ALA A 101 4.73 13.56 2.31
CA ALA A 101 4.27 12.32 1.71
C ALA A 101 3.25 12.56 0.58
N GLU A 102 2.37 13.55 0.74
CA GLU A 102 1.41 13.95 -0.29
C GLU A 102 2.09 14.61 -1.50
N ASP A 103 3.07 15.48 -1.25
CA ASP A 103 3.88 16.10 -2.30
C ASP A 103 4.67 15.04 -3.10
N ALA A 104 5.21 14.03 -2.41
CA ALA A 104 5.85 12.89 -3.07
C ALA A 104 4.85 12.09 -3.94
N ALA A 105 3.62 11.91 -3.46
CA ALA A 105 2.54 11.29 -4.23
C ALA A 105 2.14 12.10 -5.47
N LYS A 106 2.04 13.43 -5.34
CA LYS A 106 1.83 14.35 -6.48
C LYS A 106 2.99 14.25 -7.48
N GLY A 107 4.23 14.18 -6.99
CA GLY A 107 5.46 14.00 -7.77
C GLY A 107 5.52 12.68 -8.54
N ASN A 108 4.80 11.65 -8.11
CA ASN A 108 4.66 10.37 -8.83
C ASN A 108 3.64 10.42 -9.99
N GLY A 109 3.41 11.61 -10.57
CA GLY A 109 2.42 11.80 -11.63
C GLY A 109 0.97 11.74 -11.12
N ARG A 110 0.72 12.20 -9.88
CA ARG A 110 -0.60 12.23 -9.21
C ARG A 110 -1.27 10.86 -9.11
N ASP A 111 -2.55 10.80 -8.73
CA ASP A 111 -3.34 9.57 -8.53
C ASP A 111 -2.58 8.51 -7.69
N SER A 112 -1.90 8.97 -6.64
CA SER A 112 -0.99 8.18 -5.82
C SER A 112 -1.22 8.42 -4.34
N LEU A 113 -0.79 7.46 -3.52
CA LEU A 113 -0.76 7.55 -2.08
C LEU A 113 0.69 7.39 -1.59
N GLY A 114 1.13 8.35 -0.79
CA GLY A 114 2.33 8.25 0.04
C GLY A 114 1.96 7.62 1.38
N LEU A 115 2.46 6.42 1.65
CA LEU A 115 2.18 5.66 2.88
C LEU A 115 3.39 4.80 3.26
N PHE A 116 3.70 4.70 4.55
CA PHE A 116 4.85 3.93 5.07
C PHE A 116 6.21 4.36 4.48
N GLY A 117 6.33 5.62 4.07
CA GLY A 117 7.52 6.13 3.38
C GLY A 117 7.69 5.57 1.97
N GLN A 118 6.65 5.00 1.37
CA GLN A 118 6.60 4.53 -0.01
C GLN A 118 5.53 5.30 -0.78
N VAL A 119 5.72 5.44 -2.09
CA VAL A 119 4.79 6.16 -2.97
C VAL A 119 4.41 5.25 -4.12
N PHE A 120 3.13 4.90 -4.19
CA PHE A 120 2.56 4.08 -5.27
C PHE A 120 1.22 4.64 -5.72
N LYS A 121 0.81 4.26 -6.94
CA LYS A 121 -0.53 4.51 -7.45
C LYS A 121 -1.56 3.82 -6.56
N TRP A 122 -2.75 4.39 -6.45
CA TRP A 122 -3.82 3.76 -5.69
C TRP A 122 -4.15 2.34 -6.16
N ASN A 123 -4.07 2.08 -7.47
CA ASN A 123 -4.31 0.76 -8.04
C ASN A 123 -3.22 -0.26 -7.67
N GLU A 124 -1.97 0.18 -7.44
CA GLU A 124 -0.89 -0.67 -6.92
C GLU A 124 -1.17 -1.04 -5.47
N TRP A 125 -1.54 -0.04 -4.66
CA TRP A 125 -1.94 -0.25 -3.27
C TRP A 125 -3.11 -1.23 -3.17
N LEU A 126 -4.17 -1.04 -3.96
CA LEU A 126 -5.36 -1.90 -3.99
C LEU A 126 -5.14 -3.25 -4.68
N GLY A 127 -4.04 -3.44 -5.42
CA GLY A 127 -3.82 -4.62 -6.24
C GLY A 127 -4.89 -4.82 -7.32
N ILE A 128 -5.30 -3.72 -7.97
CA ILE A 128 -6.23 -3.71 -9.11
C ILE A 128 -5.47 -3.48 -10.42
N GLU A 129 -4.28 -2.90 -10.33
CA GLU A 129 -3.47 -2.63 -11.50
C GLU A 129 -3.13 -3.92 -12.27
N THR A 130 -3.07 -3.81 -13.59
CA THR A 130 -2.70 -4.94 -14.45
C THR A 130 -1.25 -4.78 -14.88
N ILE A 131 -0.51 -5.88 -15.03
CA ILE A 131 0.86 -5.89 -15.60
C ILE A 131 0.95 -5.10 -16.92
N ASN A 132 -0.16 -4.96 -17.63
CA ASN A 132 -0.27 -4.21 -18.88
C ASN A 132 -0.10 -2.68 -18.72
N SER A 133 -0.10 -2.11 -17.51
CA SER A 133 0.20 -0.69 -17.28
C SER A 133 1.68 -0.41 -17.02
N LEU A 134 2.51 -1.43 -16.80
CA LEU A 134 3.95 -1.28 -16.54
C LEU A 134 4.71 -0.68 -17.73
N ASP A 135 5.87 -0.07 -17.46
CA ASP A 135 6.80 0.42 -18.48
C ASP A 135 7.18 -0.72 -19.45
N ILE A 136 7.27 -0.39 -20.75
CA ILE A 136 7.59 -1.33 -21.84
C ILE A 136 8.91 -2.06 -21.56
N ASP A 137 9.91 -1.36 -21.01
CA ASP A 137 11.22 -1.92 -20.69
C ASP A 137 11.09 -2.98 -19.59
N VAL A 138 10.27 -2.71 -18.57
CA VAL A 138 10.00 -3.64 -17.46
C VAL A 138 9.24 -4.86 -17.96
N LYS A 139 8.23 -4.67 -18.79
CA LYS A 139 7.48 -5.79 -19.40
C LYS A 139 8.39 -6.69 -20.21
N LYS A 140 9.22 -6.11 -21.07
CA LYS A 140 10.18 -6.85 -21.88
C LYS A 140 11.19 -7.61 -21.01
N TYR A 141 11.64 -7.01 -19.92
CA TYR A 141 12.57 -7.63 -18.98
C TYR A 141 11.94 -8.82 -18.24
N LEU A 142 10.66 -8.73 -17.89
CA LEU A 142 9.91 -9.75 -17.14
C LEU A 142 9.05 -10.66 -18.04
N ASP A 143 9.22 -10.62 -19.36
CA ASP A 143 8.35 -11.32 -20.32
C ASP A 143 8.36 -12.86 -20.12
N SER A 144 9.45 -13.39 -19.58
CA SER A 144 9.59 -14.81 -19.24
C SER A 144 8.87 -15.22 -17.95
N GLU A 145 8.43 -14.26 -17.13
CA GLU A 145 7.78 -14.52 -15.85
C GLU A 145 6.27 -14.69 -16.00
N ALA A 146 5.70 -15.72 -15.37
CA ALA A 146 4.26 -15.87 -15.30
C ALA A 146 3.65 -14.76 -14.44
N LYS A 147 2.43 -14.33 -14.78
CA LYS A 147 1.69 -13.35 -13.99
C LYS A 147 1.34 -13.94 -12.60
N PRO A 148 1.56 -13.23 -11.49
CA PRO A 148 1.21 -13.73 -10.17
C PRO A 148 -0.31 -13.67 -9.95
N ASN A 149 -0.81 -14.56 -9.09
CA ASN A 149 -2.22 -14.58 -8.70
C ASN A 149 -2.55 -13.46 -7.71
N LEU A 150 -1.60 -13.09 -6.85
CA LEU A 150 -1.66 -11.91 -5.99
C LEU A 150 -0.71 -10.84 -6.54
N PHE A 151 -1.24 -9.66 -6.85
CA PHE A 151 -0.46 -8.54 -7.39
C PHE A 151 -0.74 -7.26 -6.62
N GLY A 152 0.29 -6.45 -6.35
CA GLY A 152 0.17 -5.21 -5.57
C GLY A 152 0.32 -5.43 -4.07
N ILE A 153 -0.18 -4.49 -3.26
CA ILE A 153 0.03 -4.51 -1.80
C ILE A 153 -1.13 -5.20 -1.08
N PHE A 154 -2.35 -4.72 -1.30
CA PHE A 154 -3.56 -5.17 -0.59
C PHE A 154 -3.76 -6.68 -0.56
N PRO A 155 -3.65 -7.39 -1.71
CA PRO A 155 -3.98 -8.80 -1.74
C PRO A 155 -3.08 -9.64 -0.82
N PHE A 156 -1.85 -9.20 -0.56
CA PHE A 156 -0.97 -9.88 0.40
C PHE A 156 -1.38 -9.62 1.85
N VAL A 157 -1.75 -8.37 2.17
CA VAL A 157 -2.17 -7.99 3.52
C VAL A 157 -3.43 -8.75 3.89
N GLU A 158 -4.44 -8.71 3.02
CA GLU A 158 -5.71 -9.42 3.19
C GLU A 158 -5.49 -10.93 3.36
N ARG A 159 -4.68 -11.54 2.50
CA ARG A 159 -4.41 -12.99 2.55
C ARG A 159 -3.72 -13.40 3.85
N LEU A 160 -2.83 -12.55 4.38
CA LEU A 160 -2.08 -12.81 5.60
C LEU A 160 -2.92 -12.62 6.86
N GLU A 161 -3.83 -11.64 6.87
CA GLU A 161 -4.80 -11.46 7.96
C GLU A 161 -5.79 -12.63 8.02
N GLN A 162 -6.35 -13.06 6.88
CA GLN A 162 -7.31 -14.17 6.83
C GLN A 162 -6.73 -15.52 7.30
N GLN A 163 -5.41 -15.69 7.25
CA GLN A 163 -4.73 -16.94 7.59
C GLN A 163 -4.13 -16.94 9.00
N ASP A 164 -4.38 -15.92 9.84
CA ASP A 164 -3.78 -15.75 11.17
C ASP A 164 -2.25 -15.83 11.18
N ILE A 165 -1.61 -15.61 10.03
CA ILE A 165 -0.14 -15.69 9.88
C ILE A 165 0.51 -14.58 10.69
N GLY A 166 -0.18 -13.44 10.81
CA GLY A 166 0.22 -12.25 11.54
C GLY A 166 0.38 -12.44 13.05
N VAL A 167 -0.45 -13.26 13.70
CA VAL A 167 -0.67 -13.08 15.15
C VAL A 167 0.39 -13.75 16.03
N ASN A 168 1.15 -14.75 15.56
CA ASN A 168 2.16 -15.42 16.41
C ASN A 168 3.47 -15.90 15.74
N TYR A 169 3.51 -16.14 14.43
CA TYR A 169 4.73 -16.62 13.73
C TYR A 169 5.45 -15.49 12.95
N SER A 170 4.78 -14.36 12.76
CA SER A 170 5.10 -13.33 11.77
C SER A 170 6.29 -12.44 12.08
N ARG A 171 6.68 -12.20 13.35
CA ARG A 171 7.70 -11.15 13.63
C ARG A 171 9.03 -11.42 12.93
N ASN A 172 9.49 -12.67 12.94
CA ASN A 172 10.71 -13.05 12.23
C ASN A 172 10.52 -13.05 10.72
N PHE A 173 9.36 -13.50 10.22
CA PHE A 173 9.02 -13.48 8.80
C PHE A 173 8.99 -12.03 8.25
N VAL A 174 8.21 -11.16 8.89
CA VAL A 174 8.04 -9.75 8.57
C VAL A 174 9.35 -8.99 8.70
N ARG A 175 10.13 -9.24 9.77
CA ARG A 175 11.46 -8.66 9.92
C ARG A 175 12.40 -9.09 8.79
N ASN A 176 12.37 -10.36 8.38
CA ASN A 176 13.17 -10.84 7.25
C ASN A 176 12.73 -10.21 5.92
N LEU A 177 11.42 -10.02 5.72
CA LEU A 177 10.90 -9.29 4.56
C LEU A 177 11.40 -7.83 4.55
N LEU A 178 11.32 -7.12 5.68
CA LEU A 178 11.79 -5.74 5.81
C LEU A 178 13.29 -5.62 5.58
N ILE A 179 14.09 -6.53 6.14
CA ILE A 179 15.53 -6.59 5.91
C ILE A 179 15.82 -6.83 4.43
N THR A 180 15.06 -7.71 3.79
CA THR A 180 15.23 -8.02 2.36
C THR A 180 14.90 -6.80 1.50
N ALA A 181 13.79 -6.12 1.77
CA ALA A 181 13.41 -4.89 1.10
C ALA A 181 14.46 -3.78 1.31
N GLN A 182 14.93 -3.59 2.55
CA GLN A 182 15.95 -2.57 2.85
C GLN A 182 17.27 -2.82 2.11
N ILE A 183 17.72 -4.07 2.02
CA ILE A 183 18.95 -4.42 1.29
C ILE A 183 18.78 -4.16 -0.20
N GLN A 184 17.59 -4.46 -0.73
CA GLN A 184 17.27 -4.19 -2.13
C GLN A 184 17.27 -2.68 -2.42
N GLU A 185 16.64 -1.88 -1.58
CA GLU A 185 16.62 -0.41 -1.69
C GLU A 185 18.04 0.18 -1.65
N GLN A 186 18.87 -0.24 -0.68
CA GLN A 186 20.27 0.17 -0.58
C GLN A 186 21.08 -0.21 -1.81
N ALA A 187 20.85 -1.40 -2.36
CA ALA A 187 21.50 -1.82 -3.60
C ALA A 187 21.07 -0.95 -4.79
N LEU A 188 19.79 -0.58 -4.86
CA LEU A 188 19.24 0.29 -5.91
C LEU A 188 19.74 1.73 -5.84
N GLU A 189 20.22 2.20 -4.68
CA GLU A 189 20.80 3.55 -4.58
C GLU A 189 22.01 3.76 -5.50
N LYS A 190 22.77 2.69 -5.77
CA LYS A 190 23.91 2.71 -6.70
C LYS A 190 23.49 2.97 -8.15
N PHE A 191 22.22 2.79 -8.47
CA PHE A 191 21.66 2.93 -9.81
C PHE A 191 20.71 4.14 -9.93
N LYS A 192 20.80 5.12 -9.00
CA LYS A 192 19.92 6.32 -9.00
C LYS A 192 19.90 7.06 -10.35
N GLU A 193 21.06 7.15 -11.02
CA GLU A 193 21.21 7.84 -12.31
C GLU A 193 20.89 6.96 -13.52
N ASN A 194 20.94 5.62 -13.38
CA ASN A 194 20.70 4.68 -14.48
C ASN A 194 19.77 3.53 -14.06
N LYS A 195 18.54 3.90 -13.66
CA LYS A 195 17.53 2.98 -13.14
C LYS A 195 17.03 1.92 -14.15
N LYS A 196 17.29 2.13 -15.44
CA LYS A 196 16.86 1.25 -16.54
C LYS A 196 17.94 0.28 -17.04
N SER A 197 19.16 0.35 -16.49
CA SER A 197 20.20 -0.63 -16.80
C SER A 197 19.77 -2.06 -16.43
N VAL A 198 20.33 -3.06 -17.12
CA VAL A 198 20.02 -4.47 -16.89
C VAL A 198 20.36 -4.87 -15.44
N GLU A 199 21.46 -4.34 -14.91
CA GLU A 199 21.89 -4.55 -13.52
C GLU A 199 20.93 -3.91 -12.53
N ALA A 200 20.41 -2.70 -12.82
CA ALA A 200 19.41 -2.06 -11.97
C ALA A 200 18.09 -2.83 -11.96
N LEU A 201 17.64 -3.32 -13.12
CA LEU A 201 16.43 -4.14 -13.24
C LEU A 201 16.60 -5.48 -12.52
N GLY A 202 17.74 -6.15 -12.68
CA GLY A 202 18.06 -7.38 -11.93
C GLY A 202 18.08 -7.15 -10.42
N THR A 203 18.65 -6.02 -9.99
CA THR A 203 18.64 -5.60 -8.57
C THR A 203 17.21 -5.36 -8.08
N ARG A 204 16.37 -4.70 -8.87
CA ARG A 204 14.99 -4.35 -8.51
C ARG A 204 14.05 -5.55 -8.47
N TYR A 205 14.26 -6.53 -9.34
CA TYR A 205 13.28 -7.58 -9.56
C TYR A 205 13.73 -8.97 -9.12
N TYR A 206 15.03 -9.22 -8.90
CA TYR A 206 15.52 -10.56 -8.59
C TYR A 206 16.40 -10.65 -7.33
N LEU A 207 17.03 -9.55 -6.88
CA LEU A 207 17.96 -9.58 -5.74
C LEU A 207 17.37 -10.15 -4.45
N HIS A 208 16.07 -9.93 -4.22
CA HIS A 208 15.38 -10.38 -3.02
C HIS A 208 15.14 -11.91 -2.98
N LEU A 209 15.11 -12.58 -4.14
CA LEU A 209 14.57 -13.94 -4.27
C LEU A 209 15.23 -14.97 -3.35
N PRO A 210 16.57 -15.03 -3.21
CA PRO A 210 17.18 -16.01 -2.31
C PRO A 210 16.72 -15.84 -0.87
N LYS A 211 16.57 -14.60 -0.40
CA LYS A 211 16.12 -14.31 0.96
C LYS A 211 14.64 -14.58 1.15
N ILE A 212 13.80 -14.25 0.15
CA ILE A 212 12.37 -14.58 0.19
C ILE A 212 12.18 -16.09 0.19
N ALA A 213 12.88 -16.85 -0.65
CA ALA A 213 12.80 -18.30 -0.69
C ALA A 213 13.19 -18.93 0.66
N TYR A 214 14.29 -18.45 1.26
CA TYR A 214 14.73 -18.87 2.58
C TYR A 214 13.70 -18.54 3.69
N THR A 215 13.13 -17.34 3.61
CA THR A 215 12.14 -16.85 4.59
C THR A 215 10.84 -17.65 4.49
N LEU A 216 10.39 -17.95 3.28
CA LEU A 216 9.24 -18.80 3.01
C LEU A 216 9.46 -20.22 3.53
N ALA A 217 10.64 -20.82 3.32
CA ALA A 217 10.93 -22.19 3.77
C ALA A 217 10.80 -22.39 5.29
N ARG A 218 10.75 -21.30 6.07
CA ARG A 218 10.60 -21.31 7.53
C ARG A 218 9.19 -21.01 8.01
N LEU A 219 8.25 -20.79 7.09
CA LEU A 219 6.84 -20.61 7.43
C LEU A 219 6.19 -21.94 7.82
N PRO A 220 5.14 -21.90 8.66
CA PRO A 220 4.37 -23.10 9.00
C PRO A 220 3.77 -23.80 7.78
N GLN A 221 3.57 -25.12 7.88
CA GLN A 221 3.08 -25.93 6.77
C GLN A 221 1.71 -25.49 6.24
N TYR A 222 0.82 -24.96 7.09
CA TYR A 222 -0.48 -24.47 6.66
C TYR A 222 -0.37 -23.24 5.73
N VAL A 223 0.57 -22.33 6.01
CA VAL A 223 0.89 -21.21 5.12
C VAL A 223 1.56 -21.72 3.84
N LEU A 224 2.40 -22.74 3.97
CA LEU A 224 3.05 -23.34 2.82
C LEU A 224 2.10 -24.09 1.87
N LYS A 225 0.89 -24.44 2.34
CA LYS A 225 -0.17 -25.00 1.50
C LYS A 225 -0.83 -23.93 0.62
N ASP A 226 -0.72 -22.66 0.98
CA ASP A 226 -1.19 -21.57 0.14
C ASP A 226 -0.21 -21.33 -1.01
N ASN A 227 -0.47 -22.02 -2.12
CA ASN A 227 0.40 -21.96 -3.28
C ASN A 227 0.41 -20.56 -3.90
N ASP A 228 -0.74 -19.88 -3.94
CA ASP A 228 -0.87 -18.57 -4.57
C ASP A 228 -0.08 -17.50 -3.83
N PHE A 229 -0.16 -17.50 -2.49
CA PHE A 229 0.66 -16.61 -1.67
C PHE A 229 2.16 -16.83 -1.90
N ARG A 230 2.61 -18.09 -1.84
CA ARG A 230 4.03 -18.44 -2.00
C ARG A 230 4.59 -18.10 -3.37
N THR A 231 3.86 -18.43 -4.44
CA THR A 231 4.32 -18.17 -5.81
C THR A 231 4.29 -16.68 -6.10
N SER A 232 3.26 -15.97 -5.64
CA SER A 232 3.13 -14.53 -5.86
C SER A 232 4.15 -13.72 -5.06
N LEU A 233 4.49 -14.12 -3.83
CA LEU A 233 5.53 -13.44 -3.04
C LEU A 233 6.93 -13.62 -3.61
N LYS A 234 7.19 -14.74 -4.31
CA LYS A 234 8.44 -14.95 -5.05
C LYS A 234 8.41 -14.34 -6.45
N ASN A 235 7.30 -13.75 -6.86
CA ASN A 235 7.16 -13.28 -8.22
C ASN A 235 7.87 -11.91 -8.36
N PRO A 236 8.79 -11.75 -9.33
CA PRO A 236 9.48 -10.49 -9.57
C PRO A 236 8.54 -9.28 -9.72
N TYR A 237 7.34 -9.45 -10.29
CA TYR A 237 6.38 -8.35 -10.44
C TYR A 237 5.99 -7.68 -9.11
N ASN A 238 6.05 -8.41 -7.98
CA ASN A 238 5.72 -7.87 -6.67
C ASN A 238 6.91 -7.29 -5.91
N ALA A 239 8.13 -7.41 -6.44
CA ALA A 239 9.34 -6.92 -5.80
C ALA A 239 9.28 -5.45 -5.36
N PRO A 240 8.76 -4.52 -6.19
CA PRO A 240 8.67 -3.11 -5.79
C PRO A 240 7.80 -2.88 -4.54
N TYR A 241 6.89 -3.79 -4.22
CA TYR A 241 5.87 -3.60 -3.18
C TYR A 241 6.25 -4.21 -1.84
N PHE A 242 7.35 -4.98 -1.74
CA PHE A 242 7.68 -5.72 -0.52
C PHE A 242 7.89 -4.84 0.70
N ARG A 243 8.47 -3.65 0.55
CA ARG A 243 8.63 -2.73 1.68
C ARG A 243 7.29 -2.34 2.28
N ALA A 244 6.34 -1.97 1.43
CA ALA A 244 5.00 -1.58 1.83
C ALA A 244 4.23 -2.76 2.44
N ILE A 245 4.23 -3.93 1.78
CA ILE A 245 3.60 -5.15 2.28
C ILE A 245 4.14 -5.48 3.68
N ALA A 246 5.46 -5.56 3.83
CA ALA A 246 6.09 -5.94 5.09
C ALA A 246 5.85 -4.92 6.21
N THR A 247 5.90 -3.62 5.91
CA THR A 247 5.64 -2.56 6.89
C THR A 247 4.19 -2.60 7.37
N TRP A 248 3.24 -2.81 6.45
CA TRP A 248 1.82 -2.89 6.79
C TRP A 248 1.55 -4.07 7.74
N ILE A 249 2.06 -5.26 7.39
CA ILE A 249 1.92 -6.45 8.23
C ILE A 249 2.56 -6.22 9.60
N GLU A 250 3.72 -5.55 9.67
CA GLU A 250 4.34 -5.24 10.96
C GLU A 250 3.43 -4.40 11.85
N LEU A 251 2.79 -3.36 11.31
CA LEU A 251 1.90 -2.49 12.06
C LEU A 251 0.63 -3.22 12.52
N LEU A 252 0.07 -4.10 11.69
CA LEU A 252 -1.08 -4.92 12.08
C LEU A 252 -0.75 -5.86 13.25
N ASN A 253 0.46 -6.40 13.30
CA ASN A 253 0.90 -7.31 14.37
C ASN A 253 1.33 -6.62 15.67
N ARG A 254 1.37 -5.28 15.70
CA ARG A 254 1.66 -4.49 16.90
C ARG A 254 0.40 -4.14 17.71
N ARG A 255 -0.79 -4.53 17.22
CA ARG A 255 -2.06 -4.38 17.94
C ARG A 255 -2.11 -5.26 19.19
#